data_AF-A0A8H8XKS9-F1
#
_entry.id   AF-A0A8H8XKS9-F1
#
_cell.length_a   1.000
_cell.length_b   1.000
_cell.length_c   1.000
_cell.angle_alpha   90.00
_cell.angle_beta   90.00
_cell.angle_gamma   90.00
#
_symmetry.space_group_name_H-M   'P 1'
#
loop_
_entity.id
_entity.type
_entity.pdbx_description
1 polymer ?
#
loop_
_entity_poly.entity_id
_entity_poly.type
_entity_poly.pdbx_seq_one_letter_code
_entity_poly.pdbx_strand_id
1 'polypeptide(L)'
;MRVLVLTAEPRLPDFKSLYASLASHVEVDLRILQKEQQRDLKSYLRQIPLAGYERILLDLPFKNVYRQTRLLARLPHLTIYEQDACQNYLDSSRWKGKFSRFYRRLPGARIVVTGASVARRLAAEGFDATFIPKAYDPQDVFLEERGPRDIELGFIGRTSSGAYAGRKALLDSLAACEPLQLLRSEPGDAYRHLLNRIRFFVSADVGLNEYMAKNFEAMACGCVLLAWRQGEEEQAIGLEEGRHLLLYSSLDELRAHLERLRGDPALAERIALEGRQFVESRLGFPALAARLADELRRPRPARPVAPSRWAWLRALLKGGNA
;
A
#
# COMPACT_ATOMS: atom_id res chain seq x y z
N MET A 1 -16.56 -14.84 12.48
CA MET A 1 -15.13 -14.94 12.18
C MET A 1 -14.36 -14.01 13.10
N ARG A 2 -13.62 -14.56 14.05
CA ARG A 2 -12.78 -13.79 14.99
C ARG A 2 -11.37 -13.60 14.45
N VAL A 3 -10.90 -12.36 14.41
CA VAL A 3 -9.66 -11.94 13.76
C VAL A 3 -8.76 -11.21 14.76
N LEU A 4 -7.55 -11.72 14.95
CA LEU A 4 -6.50 -10.98 15.65
C LEU A 4 -5.79 -10.05 14.66
N VAL A 5 -5.85 -8.75 14.88
CA VAL A 5 -5.14 -7.75 14.08
C VAL A 5 -3.95 -7.24 14.89
N LEU A 6 -2.75 -7.37 14.33
CA LEU A 6 -1.53 -6.80 14.90
C LEU A 6 -1.09 -5.63 14.02
N THR A 7 -1.17 -4.41 14.53
CA THR A 7 -0.67 -3.19 13.87
C THR A 7 0.38 -2.49 14.72
N ALA A 8 1.08 -1.52 14.13
CA ALA A 8 2.21 -0.85 14.76
C ALA A 8 1.83 0.47 15.45
N GLU A 9 2.64 0.84 16.44
CA GLU A 9 2.73 2.20 16.96
C GLU A 9 4.21 2.63 17.02
N PRO A 10 4.57 3.79 16.44
CA PRO A 10 3.76 4.56 15.49
C PRO A 10 3.56 3.82 14.15
N ARG A 11 2.42 4.05 13.48
CA ARG A 11 2.12 3.63 12.12
C ARG A 11 1.88 4.86 11.25
N LEU A 12 2.49 4.90 10.07
CA LEU A 12 2.28 5.97 9.09
C LEU A 12 1.99 5.35 7.70
N PRO A 13 0.84 5.65 7.07
CA PRO A 13 -0.35 6.32 7.67
C PRO A 13 -0.93 5.50 8.83
N ASP A 14 -1.68 6.13 9.74
CA ASP A 14 -2.39 5.42 10.82
C ASP A 14 -3.55 4.61 10.23
N PHE A 15 -3.72 3.36 10.68
CA PHE A 15 -4.76 2.44 10.22
C PHE A 15 -5.76 2.06 11.32
N LYS A 16 -5.77 2.76 12.47
CA LYS A 16 -6.75 2.53 13.54
C LYS A 16 -8.19 2.61 13.03
N SER A 17 -8.53 3.63 12.26
CA SER A 17 -9.86 3.82 11.65
C SER A 17 -10.19 2.77 10.58
N LEU A 18 -9.20 2.29 9.82
CA LEU A 18 -9.35 1.14 8.93
C LEU A 18 -9.79 -0.10 9.72
N TYR A 19 -9.13 -0.41 10.83
CA TYR A 19 -9.49 -1.57 11.64
C TYR A 19 -10.78 -1.38 12.44
N ALA A 20 -11.12 -0.15 12.82
CA ALA A 20 -12.45 0.17 13.34
C ALA A 20 -13.53 -0.11 12.29
N SER A 21 -13.31 0.26 11.02
CA SER A 21 -14.22 -0.06 9.92
C SER A 21 -14.29 -1.57 9.64
N LEU A 22 -13.17 -2.29 9.77
CA LEU A 22 -13.13 -3.75 9.62
C LEU A 22 -13.99 -4.46 10.67
N ALA A 23 -14.10 -3.90 11.89
CA ALA A 23 -14.94 -4.45 12.95
C ALA A 23 -16.45 -4.46 12.61
N SER A 24 -16.88 -3.69 11.61
CA SER A 24 -18.26 -3.76 11.08
C SER A 24 -18.52 -5.00 10.21
N HIS A 25 -17.46 -5.73 9.82
CA HIS A 25 -17.57 -6.89 8.93
C HIS A 25 -17.18 -8.22 9.61
N VAL A 26 -16.29 -8.18 10.60
CA VAL A 26 -15.75 -9.34 11.31
C VAL A 26 -15.49 -8.98 12.77
N GLU A 27 -15.40 -9.95 13.68
CA GLU A 27 -15.02 -9.67 15.06
C GLU A 27 -13.51 -9.39 15.12
N VAL A 28 -13.13 -8.15 15.44
CA VAL A 28 -11.73 -7.70 15.46
C VAL A 28 -11.23 -7.58 16.90
N ASP A 29 -10.15 -8.29 17.21
CA ASP A 29 -9.28 -7.99 18.36
C ASP A 29 -8.05 -7.23 17.86
N LEU A 30 -8.08 -5.90 18.03
CA LEU A 30 -7.02 -5.02 17.59
C LEU A 30 -5.92 -4.90 18.66
N ARG A 31 -4.70 -5.24 18.27
CA ARG A 31 -3.49 -5.06 19.08
C ARG A 31 -2.56 -4.07 18.40
N ILE A 32 -2.30 -2.97 19.09
CA ILE A 32 -1.41 -1.91 18.64
C ILE A 32 -0.08 -2.10 19.37
N LEU A 33 0.98 -2.41 18.62
CA LEU A 33 2.26 -2.86 19.17
C LEU A 33 3.30 -1.76 19.09
N GLN A 34 3.95 -1.49 20.22
CA GLN A 34 5.16 -0.68 20.29
C GLN A 34 6.32 -1.39 19.58
N LYS A 35 7.34 -0.62 19.17
CA LYS A 35 8.47 -1.13 18.37
C LYS A 35 9.17 -2.34 18.99
N GLU A 36 9.30 -2.37 20.31
CA GLU A 36 9.93 -3.46 21.06
C GLU A 36 9.08 -4.74 20.95
N GLN A 37 7.76 -4.62 21.09
CA GLN A 37 6.81 -5.72 20.91
C GLN A 37 6.79 -6.22 19.45
N GLN A 38 6.88 -5.31 18.48
CA GLN A 38 6.98 -5.68 17.05
C GLN A 38 8.23 -6.51 16.77
N ARG A 39 9.34 -6.23 17.46
CA ARG A 39 10.64 -6.91 17.27
C ARG A 39 10.75 -8.22 18.06
N ASP A 40 9.90 -8.42 19.06
CA ASP A 40 9.78 -9.66 19.84
C ASP A 40 8.32 -10.13 19.93
N LEU A 41 7.76 -10.52 18.78
CA LEU A 41 6.41 -11.06 18.70
C LEU A 41 6.26 -12.37 19.49
N LYS A 42 7.36 -13.09 19.73
CA LYS A 42 7.31 -14.36 20.48
C LYS A 42 6.89 -14.09 21.92
N SER A 43 7.55 -13.13 22.58
CA SER A 43 7.21 -12.77 23.97
C SER A 43 5.83 -12.12 24.05
N TYR A 44 5.46 -11.30 23.08
CA TYR A 44 4.14 -10.67 23.03
C TYR A 44 3.02 -11.70 22.86
N LEU A 45 3.10 -12.57 21.84
CA LEU A 45 2.03 -13.52 21.52
C LEU A 45 1.85 -14.64 22.56
N ARG A 46 2.82 -14.87 23.45
CA ARG A 46 2.65 -15.80 24.58
C ARG A 46 1.51 -15.41 25.52
N GLN A 47 1.16 -14.13 25.55
CA GLN A 47 0.12 -13.58 26.40
C GLN A 47 -1.28 -13.69 25.76
N ILE A 48 -1.36 -14.19 24.52
CA ILE A 48 -2.58 -14.21 23.72
C ILE A 48 -3.00 -15.67 23.45
N PRO A 49 -4.23 -16.08 23.81
CA PRO A 49 -4.73 -17.42 23.52
C PRO A 49 -5.06 -17.57 22.03
N LEU A 50 -4.06 -17.90 21.22
CA LEU A 50 -4.17 -17.95 19.75
C LEU A 50 -5.22 -18.94 19.21
N ALA A 51 -5.58 -19.97 19.99
CA ALA A 51 -6.57 -20.96 19.58
C ALA A 51 -7.98 -20.38 19.36
N GLY A 52 -8.29 -19.21 19.94
CA GLY A 52 -9.59 -18.55 19.79
C GLY A 52 -9.75 -17.74 18.51
N TYR A 53 -8.71 -17.59 17.68
CA TYR A 53 -8.79 -16.78 16.46
C TYR A 53 -8.85 -17.65 15.21
N GLU A 54 -9.78 -17.34 14.32
CA GLU A 54 -9.91 -17.99 13.03
C GLU A 54 -8.94 -17.41 11.99
N ARG A 55 -8.53 -16.14 12.18
CA ARG A 55 -7.58 -15.43 11.32
C ARG A 55 -6.64 -14.57 12.15
N ILE A 56 -5.42 -14.41 11.63
CA ILE A 56 -4.44 -13.47 12.14
C ILE A 56 -4.05 -12.54 10.99
N LEU A 57 -4.27 -11.24 11.16
CA LEU A 57 -3.83 -10.19 10.24
C LEU A 57 -2.61 -9.48 10.81
N LEU A 58 -1.51 -9.52 10.08
CA LEU A 58 -0.25 -8.87 10.44
C LEU A 58 -0.03 -7.66 9.54
N ASP A 59 -0.16 -6.46 10.10
CA ASP A 59 0.17 -5.17 9.49
C ASP A 59 1.31 -4.52 10.29
N LEU A 60 2.50 -5.12 10.18
CA LEU A 60 3.68 -4.63 10.88
C LEU A 60 4.78 -4.31 9.88
N PRO A 61 5.54 -3.22 10.09
CA PRO A 61 6.65 -2.86 9.22
C PRO A 61 7.61 -4.04 8.99
N PHE A 62 7.84 -4.39 7.72
CA PHE A 62 8.70 -5.51 7.34
C PHE A 62 10.04 -5.55 8.09
N LYS A 63 10.68 -4.39 8.24
CA LYS A 63 11.96 -4.22 8.94
C LYS A 63 11.97 -4.71 10.39
N ASN A 64 10.82 -4.81 11.04
CA ASN A 64 10.69 -5.28 12.43
C ASN A 64 10.37 -6.78 12.50
N VAL A 65 9.75 -7.35 11.47
CA VAL A 65 9.26 -8.74 11.48
C VAL A 65 10.06 -9.72 10.62
N TYR A 66 10.85 -9.26 9.64
CA TYR A 66 11.49 -10.12 8.64
C TYR A 66 12.43 -11.21 9.19
N ARG A 67 12.92 -11.06 10.43
CA ARG A 67 13.79 -12.04 11.11
C ARG A 67 13.01 -13.09 11.92
N GLN A 68 11.71 -12.89 12.13
CA GLN A 68 10.88 -13.69 13.05
C GLN A 68 10.13 -14.84 12.33
N THR A 69 10.66 -15.29 11.18
CA THR A 69 10.01 -16.27 10.29
C THR A 69 9.65 -17.58 10.98
N ARG A 70 10.47 -18.11 11.90
CA ARG A 70 10.17 -19.37 12.61
C ARG A 70 8.88 -19.30 13.44
N LEU A 71 8.61 -18.16 14.05
CA LEU A 71 7.37 -17.93 14.79
C LEU A 71 6.20 -17.76 13.83
N LEU A 72 6.34 -16.83 12.88
CA LEU A 72 5.28 -16.50 11.91
C LEU A 72 4.87 -17.72 11.07
N ALA A 73 5.81 -18.58 10.70
CA ALA A 73 5.55 -19.81 9.96
C ALA A 73 4.67 -20.81 10.72
N ARG A 74 4.58 -20.69 12.05
CA ARG A 74 3.75 -21.55 12.91
C ARG A 74 2.36 -20.98 13.13
N LEU A 75 2.16 -19.68 12.96
CA LEU A 75 0.86 -19.04 13.15
C LEU A 75 -0.17 -19.62 12.16
N PRO A 76 -1.32 -20.11 12.64
CA PRO A 76 -2.38 -20.60 11.76
C PRO A 76 -3.04 -19.42 11.05
N HIS A 77 -3.44 -19.64 9.80
CA HIS A 77 -4.25 -18.69 9.02
C HIS A 77 -3.73 -17.24 9.04
N LEU A 78 -2.42 -17.09 8.87
CA LEU A 78 -1.73 -15.79 8.82
C LEU A 78 -2.02 -15.09 7.48
N THR A 79 -2.52 -13.86 7.55
CA THR A 79 -2.52 -12.89 6.45
C THR A 79 -1.51 -11.80 6.78
N ILE A 80 -0.65 -11.48 5.83
CA ILE A 80 0.27 -10.35 5.91
C ILE A 80 -0.29 -9.24 5.03
N TYR A 81 -0.55 -8.07 5.59
CA TYR A 81 -0.89 -6.88 4.82
C TYR A 81 0.37 -6.01 4.68
N GLU A 82 0.84 -5.84 3.46
CA GLU A 82 2.13 -5.22 3.17
C GLU A 82 2.00 -4.05 2.19
N GLN A 83 2.42 -2.88 2.66
CA GLN A 83 2.36 -1.61 1.94
C GLN A 83 3.65 -1.32 1.15
N ASP A 84 4.75 -1.99 1.48
CA ASP A 84 6.09 -1.65 0.99
C ASP A 84 6.71 -2.74 0.10
N ALA A 85 5.93 -3.77 -0.29
CA ALA A 85 6.42 -4.94 -1.01
C ALA A 85 6.99 -4.62 -2.41
N CYS A 86 6.65 -3.47 -3.01
CA CYS A 86 7.26 -3.02 -4.27
C CYS A 86 8.79 -2.98 -4.19
N GLN A 87 9.33 -2.65 -3.00
CA GLN A 87 10.76 -2.59 -2.72
C GLN A 87 11.47 -3.94 -2.91
N ASN A 88 10.73 -5.04 -3.02
CA ASN A 88 11.28 -6.35 -3.38
C ASN A 88 11.87 -6.38 -4.80
N TYR A 89 11.30 -5.59 -5.71
CA TYR A 89 11.61 -5.65 -7.14
C TYR A 89 12.35 -4.43 -7.67
N LEU A 90 12.54 -3.40 -6.83
CA LEU A 90 13.31 -2.21 -7.21
C LEU A 90 14.81 -2.49 -7.14
N ASP A 91 15.54 -2.16 -8.20
CA ASP A 91 16.99 -2.41 -8.27
C ASP A 91 17.78 -1.64 -7.23
N SER A 92 17.39 -0.39 -6.97
CA SER A 92 18.02 0.50 -5.99
C SER A 92 17.60 0.23 -4.54
N SER A 93 16.69 -0.72 -4.31
CA SER A 93 16.17 -1.00 -2.98
C SER A 93 17.09 -1.93 -2.19
N ARG A 94 17.42 -1.54 -0.95
CA ARG A 94 18.09 -2.43 0.02
C ARG A 94 17.27 -3.68 0.38
N TRP A 95 15.99 -3.71 0.01
CA TRP A 95 15.06 -4.81 0.23
C TRP A 95 14.86 -5.70 -0.99
N LYS A 96 15.62 -5.49 -2.08
CA LYS A 96 15.57 -6.33 -3.28
C LYS A 96 15.66 -7.82 -2.95
N GLY A 97 14.64 -8.57 -3.37
CA GLY A 97 14.45 -10.01 -3.13
C GLY A 97 14.26 -10.42 -1.67
N LYS A 98 14.25 -9.50 -0.70
CA LYS A 98 14.13 -9.83 0.73
C LYS A 98 12.70 -10.24 1.10
N PHE A 99 11.69 -9.66 0.48
CA PHE A 99 10.29 -10.04 0.72
C PHE A 99 10.03 -11.45 0.18
N SER A 100 10.40 -11.76 -1.06
CA SER A 100 10.27 -13.12 -1.62
C SER A 100 10.98 -14.17 -0.75
N ARG A 101 12.21 -13.90 -0.29
CA ARG A 101 12.95 -14.79 0.62
C ARG A 101 12.28 -14.96 1.99
N PHE A 102 11.54 -13.94 2.44
CA PHE A 102 10.79 -13.99 3.69
C PHE A 102 9.51 -14.82 3.51
N TYR A 103 8.72 -14.55 2.47
CA TYR A 103 7.46 -15.26 2.19
C TYR A 103 7.66 -16.74 1.89
N ARG A 104 8.76 -17.13 1.24
CA ARG A 104 9.12 -18.54 1.04
C ARG A 104 9.27 -19.32 2.36
N ARG A 105 9.57 -18.65 3.46
CA ARG A 105 9.65 -19.26 4.80
C ARG A 105 8.29 -19.30 5.51
N LEU A 106 7.24 -18.80 4.88
CA LEU A 106 5.87 -18.71 5.39
C LEU A 106 4.87 -19.39 4.43
N PRO A 107 5.04 -20.69 4.10
CA PRO A 107 4.26 -21.35 3.03
C PRO A 107 2.75 -21.45 3.29
N GLY A 108 2.28 -21.18 4.51
CA GLY A 108 0.86 -21.14 4.85
C GLY A 108 0.28 -19.72 4.99
N ALA A 109 1.07 -18.68 4.72
CA ALA A 109 0.62 -17.30 4.81
C ALA A 109 0.00 -16.85 3.49
N ARG A 110 -1.05 -16.03 3.61
CA ARG A 110 -1.58 -15.19 2.53
C ARG A 110 -0.90 -13.84 2.59
N ILE A 111 -0.65 -13.25 1.43
CA ILE A 111 0.02 -11.96 1.30
C ILE A 111 -0.93 -11.03 0.57
N VAL A 112 -1.33 -9.95 1.22
CA VAL A 112 -2.10 -8.88 0.61
C VAL A 112 -1.15 -7.72 0.41
N VAL A 113 -0.90 -7.34 -0.84
CA VAL A 113 -0.02 -6.23 -1.20
C VAL A 113 -0.77 -5.12 -1.92
N THR A 114 -0.16 -3.94 -1.99
CA THR A 114 -0.81 -2.73 -2.51
C THR A 114 -0.46 -2.33 -3.93
N GLY A 115 0.36 -3.13 -4.62
CA GLY A 115 0.60 -3.00 -6.05
C GLY A 115 0.07 -4.23 -6.77
N ALA A 116 -0.73 -4.04 -7.81
CA ALA A 116 -1.24 -5.12 -8.65
C ALA A 116 -0.09 -5.87 -9.34
N SER A 117 0.90 -5.14 -9.84
CA SER A 117 2.11 -5.70 -10.44
C SER A 117 2.92 -6.53 -9.44
N VAL A 118 3.00 -6.07 -8.20
CA VAL A 118 3.67 -6.76 -7.09
C VAL A 118 2.93 -8.04 -6.74
N ALA A 119 1.60 -7.99 -6.64
CA ALA A 119 0.77 -9.17 -6.38
C ALA A 119 0.93 -10.22 -7.48
N ARG A 120 0.87 -9.82 -8.74
CA ARG A 120 1.06 -10.71 -9.90
C ARG A 120 2.44 -11.36 -9.89
N ARG A 121 3.50 -10.60 -9.61
CA ARG A 121 4.86 -11.15 -9.52
C ARG A 121 5.02 -12.13 -8.36
N LEU A 122 4.48 -11.82 -7.19
CA LEU A 122 4.48 -12.73 -6.05
C LEU A 122 3.68 -14.01 -6.33
N ALA A 123 2.53 -13.89 -6.99
CA ALA A 123 1.73 -15.03 -7.42
C ALA A 123 2.50 -15.91 -8.42
N ALA A 124 3.20 -15.30 -9.39
CA ALA A 124 4.06 -16.01 -10.34
C ALA A 124 5.27 -16.70 -9.67
N GLU A 125 5.73 -16.20 -8.52
CA GLU A 125 6.72 -16.88 -7.66
C GLU A 125 6.13 -18.03 -6.83
N GLY A 126 4.81 -18.26 -6.90
CA GLY A 126 4.11 -19.35 -6.22
C GLY A 126 3.55 -19.00 -4.84
N PHE A 127 3.41 -17.73 -4.50
CA PHE A 127 2.80 -17.31 -3.24
C PHE A 127 1.27 -17.11 -3.36
N ASP A 128 0.51 -17.36 -2.29
CA ASP A 128 -0.90 -16.91 -2.17
C ASP A 128 -0.91 -15.39 -1.96
N ALA A 129 -0.73 -14.65 -3.06
CA ALA A 129 -0.61 -13.21 -3.07
C ALA A 129 -1.78 -12.56 -3.82
N THR A 130 -2.36 -11.53 -3.21
CA THR A 130 -3.49 -10.77 -3.76
C THR A 130 -3.27 -9.28 -3.63
N PHE A 131 -3.99 -8.55 -4.48
CA PHE A 131 -3.89 -7.10 -4.58
C PHE A 131 -5.08 -6.43 -3.91
N ILE A 132 -4.77 -5.44 -3.07
CA ILE A 132 -5.75 -4.45 -2.62
C ILE A 132 -5.06 -3.08 -2.64
N PRO A 133 -5.58 -2.09 -3.38
CA PRO A 133 -4.90 -0.81 -3.55
C PRO A 133 -4.71 -0.06 -2.23
N LYS A 134 -3.75 0.87 -2.22
CA LYS A 134 -3.67 1.84 -1.12
C LYS A 134 -4.97 2.64 -1.05
N ALA A 135 -5.28 3.08 0.17
CA ALA A 135 -6.47 3.82 0.51
C ALA A 135 -6.11 4.99 1.41
N TYR A 136 -7.08 5.85 1.69
CA TYR A 136 -6.94 6.97 2.60
C TYR A 136 -8.03 6.94 3.68
N ASP A 137 -7.81 7.70 4.76
CA ASP A 137 -8.82 7.92 5.77
C ASP A 137 -9.70 9.12 5.42
N PRO A 138 -10.99 8.94 5.10
CA PRO A 138 -11.89 10.05 4.83
C PRO A 138 -12.20 10.90 6.08
N GLN A 139 -11.87 10.43 7.30
CA GLN A 139 -11.99 11.24 8.52
C GLN A 139 -10.88 12.28 8.63
N ASP A 140 -9.69 11.97 8.11
CA ASP A 140 -8.50 12.84 8.22
C ASP A 140 -8.22 13.63 6.95
N VAL A 141 -8.58 13.08 5.77
CA VAL A 141 -8.26 13.67 4.46
C VAL A 141 -9.52 13.81 3.64
N PHE A 142 -9.96 15.06 3.44
CA PHE A 142 -11.18 15.41 2.72
C PHE A 142 -11.05 16.82 2.10
N LEU A 143 -11.95 17.12 1.15
CA LEU A 143 -12.09 18.46 0.59
C LEU A 143 -12.77 19.40 1.59
N GLU A 144 -12.12 20.53 1.88
CA GLU A 144 -12.66 21.58 2.73
C GLU A 144 -13.61 22.49 1.92
N GLU A 145 -14.77 22.83 2.49
CA GLU A 145 -15.79 23.65 1.80
C GLU A 145 -15.31 25.07 1.47
N ARG A 146 -14.32 25.57 2.21
CA ARG A 146 -13.80 26.94 2.10
C ARG A 146 -12.29 26.93 2.22
N GLY A 147 -11.62 27.62 1.31
CA GLY A 147 -10.17 27.83 1.37
C GLY A 147 -9.59 28.23 0.02
N PRO A 148 -8.48 28.98 -0.01
CA PRO A 148 -7.82 29.30 -1.26
C PRO A 148 -7.12 28.06 -1.82
N ARG A 149 -7.28 27.81 -3.13
CA ARG A 149 -6.43 26.88 -3.89
C ARG A 149 -5.33 27.68 -4.58
N ASP A 150 -4.40 28.20 -3.80
CA ASP A 150 -3.38 29.17 -4.19
C ASP A 150 -2.04 28.55 -4.61
N ILE A 151 -1.87 27.23 -4.40
CA ILE A 151 -0.73 26.48 -4.93
C ILE A 151 -1.18 25.86 -6.26
N GLU A 152 -0.70 26.39 -7.38
CA GLU A 152 -1.05 25.84 -8.69
C GLU A 152 -0.54 24.40 -8.85
N LEU A 153 0.76 24.19 -8.68
CA LEU A 153 1.43 22.92 -8.94
C LEU A 153 2.21 22.48 -7.71
N GLY A 154 1.86 21.32 -7.13
CA GLY A 154 2.43 20.86 -5.87
C GLY A 154 2.86 19.40 -5.87
N PHE A 155 3.91 19.11 -5.11
CA PHE A 155 4.27 17.76 -4.67
C PHE A 155 4.53 17.80 -3.16
N ILE A 156 3.90 16.89 -2.40
CA ILE A 156 4.20 16.72 -0.98
C ILE A 156 4.98 15.42 -0.76
N GLY A 157 6.20 15.52 -0.23
CA GLY A 157 6.94 14.35 0.22
C GLY A 157 8.45 14.49 0.23
N ARG A 158 9.11 13.36 0.52
CA ARG A 158 10.57 13.25 0.54
C ARG A 158 11.10 12.81 -0.82
N THR A 159 12.24 13.40 -1.21
CA THR A 159 12.97 13.10 -2.46
C THR A 159 14.32 12.39 -2.21
N SER A 160 14.76 12.27 -0.95
CA SER A 160 16.13 11.89 -0.60
C SER A 160 16.42 10.38 -0.47
N SER A 161 15.49 9.48 -0.80
CA SER A 161 15.73 8.03 -0.69
C SER A 161 16.30 7.46 -1.99
N GLY A 162 17.21 6.48 -1.91
CA GLY A 162 17.79 5.83 -3.10
C GLY A 162 16.76 5.10 -3.98
N ALA A 163 15.63 4.67 -3.40
CA ALA A 163 14.49 4.12 -4.15
C ALA A 163 13.74 5.19 -4.96
N TYR A 164 14.06 6.48 -4.79
CA TYR A 164 13.40 7.64 -5.40
C TYR A 164 14.30 8.44 -6.34
N ALA A 165 15.35 7.83 -6.90
CA ALA A 165 16.23 8.51 -7.84
C ALA A 165 15.45 9.08 -9.05
N GLY A 166 14.55 8.28 -9.65
CA GLY A 166 13.69 8.73 -10.75
C GLY A 166 12.74 9.86 -10.35
N ARG A 167 12.14 9.78 -9.15
CA ARG A 167 11.30 10.84 -8.58
C ARG A 167 12.08 12.15 -8.46
N LYS A 168 13.28 12.12 -7.89
CA LYS A 168 14.08 13.35 -7.70
C LYS A 168 14.42 13.97 -9.05
N ALA A 169 14.91 13.17 -10.00
CA ALA A 169 15.27 13.66 -11.32
C ALA A 169 14.09 14.31 -12.05
N LEU A 170 12.91 13.68 -12.01
CA LEU A 170 11.69 14.23 -12.59
C LEU A 170 11.27 15.55 -11.93
N LEU A 171 11.21 15.58 -10.59
CA LEU A 171 10.78 16.77 -9.85
C LEU A 171 11.76 17.94 -10.01
N ASP A 172 13.07 17.69 -10.03
CA ASP A 172 14.08 18.72 -10.29
C ASP A 172 13.93 19.28 -11.72
N SER A 173 13.72 18.41 -12.71
CA SER A 173 13.55 18.83 -14.10
C SER A 173 12.27 19.64 -14.30
N LEU A 174 11.18 19.23 -13.64
CA LEU A 174 9.91 19.96 -13.67
C LEU A 174 10.02 21.32 -12.96
N ALA A 175 10.66 21.38 -11.79
CA ALA A 175 10.86 22.64 -11.06
C ALA A 175 11.75 23.64 -11.80
N ALA A 176 12.57 23.19 -12.77
CA ALA A 176 13.38 24.06 -13.60
C ALA A 176 12.58 24.80 -14.69
N CYS A 177 11.39 24.29 -15.07
CA CYS A 177 10.59 24.84 -16.16
C CYS A 177 9.13 25.16 -15.80
N GLU A 178 8.66 24.75 -14.63
CA GLU A 178 7.30 25.00 -14.12
C GLU A 178 7.35 25.51 -12.68
N PRO A 179 6.36 26.27 -12.19
CA PRO A 179 6.32 26.81 -10.83
C PRO A 179 5.93 25.74 -9.78
N LEU A 180 6.62 24.59 -9.82
CA LEU A 180 6.39 23.46 -8.92
C LEU A 180 6.81 23.81 -7.49
N GLN A 181 5.89 23.66 -6.54
CA GLN A 181 6.20 23.74 -5.13
C GLN A 181 6.50 22.34 -4.56
N LEU A 182 7.75 22.15 -4.12
CA LEU A 182 8.20 20.95 -3.40
C LEU A 182 8.00 21.12 -1.90
N LEU A 183 6.99 20.46 -1.37
CA LEU A 183 6.46 20.71 -0.04
C LEU A 183 6.67 19.54 0.91
N ARG A 184 6.61 19.83 2.21
CA ARG A 184 6.62 18.85 3.30
C ARG A 184 5.57 19.24 4.33
N SER A 185 4.97 18.23 4.93
CA SER A 185 4.06 18.42 6.06
C SER A 185 4.16 17.21 6.98
N GLU A 186 3.85 17.42 8.25
CA GLU A 186 3.58 16.34 9.18
C GLU A 186 2.15 15.80 8.94
N PRO A 187 1.89 14.50 9.17
CA PRO A 187 0.55 13.93 9.06
C PRO A 187 -0.50 14.65 9.92
N GLY A 188 -1.77 14.58 9.51
CA GLY A 188 -2.91 15.21 10.19
C GLY A 188 -3.39 16.49 9.51
N ASP A 189 -3.97 17.41 10.28
CA ASP A 189 -4.62 18.63 9.76
C ASP A 189 -3.69 19.47 8.87
N ALA A 190 -2.43 19.65 9.27
CA ALA A 190 -1.47 20.42 8.49
C ALA A 190 -1.24 19.83 7.08
N TYR A 191 -1.26 18.51 6.95
CA TYR A 191 -1.16 17.83 5.66
C TYR A 191 -2.45 17.96 4.84
N ARG A 192 -3.62 17.78 5.47
CA ARG A 192 -4.93 17.98 4.82
C ARG A 192 -5.08 19.41 4.28
N HIS A 193 -4.81 20.42 5.10
CA HIS A 193 -4.90 21.83 4.69
C HIS A 193 -3.95 22.14 3.52
N LEU A 194 -2.74 21.58 3.55
CA LEU A 194 -1.78 21.77 2.47
C LEU A 194 -2.24 21.13 1.16
N LEU A 195 -2.82 19.93 1.20
CA LEU A 195 -3.43 19.30 0.02
C LEU A 195 -4.58 20.12 -0.55
N ASN A 196 -5.46 20.65 0.31
CA ASN A 196 -6.59 21.48 -0.11
C ASN A 196 -6.16 22.76 -0.86
N ARG A 197 -4.98 23.31 -0.54
CA ARG A 197 -4.41 24.48 -1.24
C ARG A 197 -3.88 24.19 -2.64
N ILE A 198 -3.59 22.93 -2.96
CA ILE A 198 -3.00 22.52 -4.26
C ILE A 198 -4.10 22.37 -5.31
N ARG A 199 -3.89 22.88 -6.52
CA ARG A 199 -4.77 22.62 -7.68
C ARG A 199 -4.38 21.36 -8.43
N PHE A 200 -3.12 21.28 -8.85
CA PHE A 200 -2.55 20.18 -9.62
C PHE A 200 -1.50 19.47 -8.77
N PHE A 201 -1.78 18.21 -8.43
CA PHE A 201 -0.87 17.40 -7.65
C PHE A 201 -0.06 16.49 -8.58
N VAL A 202 1.27 16.62 -8.51
CA VAL A 202 2.18 15.78 -9.30
C VAL A 202 2.47 14.50 -8.52
N SER A 203 2.03 13.36 -9.03
CA SER A 203 2.51 12.06 -8.55
C SER A 203 3.80 11.69 -9.27
N ALA A 204 4.89 11.63 -8.52
CA ALA A 204 6.22 11.26 -9.00
C ALA A 204 6.63 9.87 -8.49
N ASP A 205 5.76 8.88 -8.69
CA ASP A 205 5.98 7.48 -8.30
C ASP A 205 6.78 6.70 -9.36
N VAL A 206 7.80 7.35 -9.93
CA VAL A 206 8.60 6.84 -11.05
C VAL A 206 9.29 5.52 -10.69
N GLY A 207 8.99 4.49 -11.48
CA GLY A 207 9.61 3.16 -11.35
C GLY A 207 9.11 2.32 -10.18
N LEU A 208 8.12 2.79 -9.41
CA LEU A 208 7.58 2.03 -8.28
C LEU A 208 6.67 0.87 -8.72
N ASN A 209 6.02 0.98 -9.89
CA ASN A 209 4.99 0.07 -10.38
C ASN A 209 3.82 -0.08 -9.39
N GLU A 210 3.56 0.95 -8.59
CA GLU A 210 2.38 1.10 -7.72
C GLU A 210 2.17 2.58 -7.39
N TYR A 211 0.92 2.94 -7.07
CA TYR A 211 0.57 4.28 -6.63
C TYR A 211 0.65 4.42 -5.11
N MET A 212 1.24 5.52 -4.64
CA MET A 212 1.30 5.86 -3.23
C MET A 212 -0.02 6.46 -2.73
N ALA A 213 -0.33 6.27 -1.44
CA ALA A 213 -1.59 6.73 -0.83
C ALA A 213 -1.85 8.23 -1.04
N LYS A 214 -0.77 9.03 -1.08
CA LYS A 214 -0.82 10.47 -1.37
C LYS A 214 -1.54 10.86 -2.64
N ASN A 215 -1.56 9.98 -3.64
CA ASN A 215 -2.24 10.25 -4.90
C ASN A 215 -3.76 10.27 -4.66
N PHE A 216 -4.27 9.33 -3.86
CA PHE A 216 -5.68 9.24 -3.50
C PHE A 216 -6.07 10.29 -2.47
N GLU A 217 -5.17 10.60 -1.53
CA GLU A 217 -5.33 11.71 -0.58
C GLU A 217 -5.46 13.05 -1.33
N ALA A 218 -4.62 13.30 -2.34
CA ALA A 218 -4.70 14.50 -3.17
C ALA A 218 -6.01 14.57 -3.97
N MET A 219 -6.45 13.46 -4.57
CA MET A 219 -7.74 13.38 -5.25
C MET A 219 -8.91 13.65 -4.30
N ALA A 220 -8.87 13.11 -3.07
CA ALA A 220 -9.89 13.33 -2.05
C ALA A 220 -10.00 14.79 -1.62
N CYS A 221 -8.87 15.51 -1.56
CA CYS A 221 -8.82 16.96 -1.37
C CYS A 221 -9.09 17.76 -2.66
N GLY A 222 -9.60 17.10 -3.71
CA GLY A 222 -10.05 17.70 -4.95
C GLY A 222 -8.94 18.13 -5.92
N CYS A 223 -7.70 17.67 -5.77
CA CYS A 223 -6.63 17.98 -6.73
C CYS A 223 -6.91 17.28 -8.07
N VAL A 224 -6.55 17.93 -9.18
CA VAL A 224 -6.30 17.18 -10.43
C VAL A 224 -5.01 16.40 -10.21
N LEU A 225 -5.09 15.08 -10.32
CA LEU A 225 -3.93 14.23 -10.21
C LEU A 225 -3.24 14.11 -11.58
N LEU A 226 -1.99 14.56 -11.64
CA LEU A 226 -1.06 14.32 -12.75
C LEU A 226 -0.16 13.15 -12.34
N ALA A 227 -0.32 11.97 -12.90
CA ALA A 227 0.38 10.78 -12.41
C ALA A 227 1.31 10.09 -13.40
N TRP A 228 2.46 9.65 -12.89
CA TRP A 228 3.34 8.76 -13.63
C TRP A 228 2.61 7.47 -14.00
N ARG A 229 2.68 7.07 -15.27
CA ARG A 229 2.08 5.82 -15.76
C ARG A 229 2.78 4.59 -15.17
N GLN A 230 2.01 3.70 -14.54
CA GLN A 230 2.50 2.46 -13.91
C GLN A 230 2.19 1.21 -14.76
N GLY A 231 1.26 1.30 -15.70
CA GLY A 231 0.92 0.23 -16.64
C GLY A 231 -0.32 -0.56 -16.21
N GLU A 232 -0.14 -1.62 -15.42
CA GLU A 232 -1.24 -2.50 -15.01
C GLU A 232 -2.01 -2.02 -13.77
N GLU A 233 -1.46 -1.05 -13.03
CA GLU A 233 -2.05 -0.54 -11.79
C GLU A 233 -3.35 0.22 -12.05
N GLU A 234 -3.36 1.06 -13.07
CA GLU A 234 -4.49 1.92 -13.42
C GLU A 234 -5.75 1.08 -13.65
N GLN A 235 -5.63 0.06 -14.50
CA GLN A 235 -6.72 -0.87 -14.77
C GLN A 235 -7.13 -1.67 -13.53
N ALA A 236 -6.16 -2.16 -12.75
CA ALA A 236 -6.45 -2.94 -11.55
C ALA A 236 -7.17 -2.13 -10.46
N ILE A 237 -6.90 -0.83 -10.37
CA ILE A 237 -7.57 0.10 -9.46
C ILE A 237 -8.93 0.53 -10.01
N GLY A 238 -9.05 0.65 -11.34
CA GLY A 238 -10.19 1.22 -12.05
C GLY A 238 -10.03 2.71 -12.36
N LEU A 239 -8.79 3.21 -12.40
CA LEU A 239 -8.47 4.58 -12.80
C LEU A 239 -8.58 4.75 -14.32
N GLU A 240 -9.18 5.85 -14.77
CA GLU A 240 -9.44 6.13 -16.19
C GLU A 240 -8.75 7.44 -16.59
N GLU A 241 -7.89 7.36 -17.60
CA GLU A 241 -7.18 8.52 -18.19
C GLU A 241 -8.16 9.56 -18.73
N GLY A 242 -7.91 10.84 -18.44
CA GLY A 242 -8.75 11.95 -18.92
C GLY A 242 -10.08 12.09 -18.17
N ARG A 243 -10.38 11.17 -17.25
CA ARG A 243 -11.57 11.20 -16.41
C ARG A 243 -11.22 11.37 -14.94
N HIS A 244 -10.47 10.42 -14.36
CA HIS A 244 -10.12 10.45 -12.94
C HIS A 244 -8.79 11.17 -12.69
N LEU A 245 -7.88 11.15 -13.67
CA LEU A 245 -6.53 11.68 -13.61
C LEU A 245 -5.98 11.91 -15.02
N LEU A 246 -4.80 12.54 -15.12
CA LEU A 246 -4.01 12.61 -16.34
C LEU A 246 -2.67 11.89 -16.14
N LEU A 247 -2.37 10.96 -17.03
CA LEU A 247 -1.20 10.11 -16.99
C LEU A 247 -0.12 10.67 -17.90
N TYR A 248 1.12 10.60 -17.42
CA TYR A 248 2.30 10.98 -18.20
C TYR A 248 3.44 9.97 -18.02
N SER A 249 4.30 9.91 -19.04
CA SER A 249 5.51 9.06 -19.06
C SER A 249 6.77 9.87 -19.36
N SER A 250 6.63 11.18 -19.59
CA SER A 250 7.72 12.10 -19.87
C SER A 250 7.43 13.51 -19.31
N LEU A 251 8.47 14.34 -19.22
CA LEU A 251 8.31 15.74 -18.83
C LEU A 251 7.46 16.52 -19.85
N ASP A 252 7.62 16.23 -21.14
CA ASP A 252 6.87 16.91 -22.20
C ASP A 252 5.38 16.59 -22.15
N GLU A 253 4.99 15.33 -21.91
CA GLU A 253 3.59 14.96 -21.69
C GLU A 253 3.01 15.65 -20.46
N LEU A 254 3.78 15.71 -19.36
CA LEU A 254 3.34 16.40 -18.15
C LEU A 254 3.10 17.89 -18.40
N ARG A 255 3.99 18.56 -19.15
CA ARG A 255 3.85 19.97 -19.49
C ARG A 255 2.69 20.23 -20.44
N ALA A 256 2.48 19.36 -21.43
CA ALA A 256 1.33 19.45 -22.32
C ALA A 256 0.00 19.33 -21.55
N HIS A 257 -0.07 18.45 -20.55
CA HIS A 257 -1.24 18.37 -19.66
C HIS A 257 -1.44 19.66 -18.86
N LEU A 258 -0.37 20.25 -18.32
CA LEU A 258 -0.45 21.52 -17.60
C LEU A 258 -0.94 22.67 -18.48
N GLU A 259 -0.39 22.80 -19.69
CA GLU A 259 -0.84 23.81 -20.67
C GLU A 259 -2.32 23.64 -21.00
N ARG A 260 -2.77 22.41 -21.23
CA ARG A 260 -4.17 22.09 -21.50
C ARG A 260 -5.07 22.46 -20.31
N LEU A 261 -4.69 22.11 -19.09
CA LEU A 261 -5.47 22.42 -17.88
C LEU A 261 -5.53 23.92 -17.59
N ARG A 262 -4.47 24.67 -17.88
CA ARG A 262 -4.44 26.14 -17.77
C ARG A 262 -5.33 26.81 -18.81
N GLY A 263 -5.39 26.25 -20.02
CA GLY A 263 -6.23 26.74 -21.11
C GLY A 263 -7.72 26.36 -21.00
N ASP A 264 -8.05 25.32 -20.23
CA ASP A 264 -9.42 24.83 -20.03
C ASP A 264 -9.71 24.55 -18.54
N PRO A 265 -10.10 25.56 -17.76
CA PRO A 265 -10.44 25.39 -16.35
C PRO A 265 -11.61 24.42 -16.11
N ALA A 266 -12.58 24.34 -17.04
CA ALA A 266 -13.71 23.43 -16.92
C ALA A 266 -13.30 21.96 -17.03
N LEU A 267 -12.28 21.65 -17.86
CA LEU A 267 -11.65 20.33 -17.87
C LEU A 267 -10.99 20.01 -16.53
N ALA A 268 -10.24 20.96 -15.96
CA ALA A 268 -9.59 20.76 -14.66
C ALA A 268 -10.60 20.47 -13.55
N GLU A 269 -11.67 21.26 -13.47
CA GLU A 269 -12.76 21.07 -12.49
C GLU A 269 -13.44 19.70 -12.66
N ARG A 270 -13.74 19.30 -13.90
CA ARG A 270 -14.36 18.01 -14.18
C ARG A 270 -13.47 16.84 -13.75
N ILE A 271 -12.18 16.85 -14.10
CA ILE A 271 -11.26 15.76 -13.73
C ILE A 271 -11.08 15.70 -12.21
N ALA A 272 -10.93 16.85 -11.54
CA ALA A 272 -10.84 16.91 -10.09
C ALA A 272 -12.09 16.33 -9.41
N LEU A 273 -13.28 16.67 -9.92
CA LEU A 273 -14.55 16.18 -9.38
C LEU A 273 -14.70 14.66 -9.56
N GLU A 274 -14.51 14.16 -10.78
CA GLU A 274 -14.61 12.73 -11.11
C GLU A 274 -13.55 11.92 -10.35
N GLY A 275 -12.31 12.41 -10.29
CA GLY A 275 -11.24 11.80 -9.52
C GLY A 275 -11.56 11.70 -8.02
N ARG A 276 -12.09 12.78 -7.43
CA ARG A 276 -12.54 12.78 -6.03
C ARG A 276 -13.66 11.78 -5.78
N GLN A 277 -14.72 11.82 -6.59
CA GLN A 277 -15.87 10.90 -6.46
C GLN A 277 -15.44 9.43 -6.59
N PHE A 278 -14.48 9.16 -7.47
CA PHE A 278 -13.90 7.83 -7.62
C PHE A 278 -13.21 7.36 -6.33
N VAL A 279 -12.32 8.18 -5.75
CA VAL A 279 -11.59 7.77 -4.53
C VAL A 279 -12.51 7.68 -3.30
N GLU A 280 -13.46 8.60 -3.17
CA GLU A 280 -14.45 8.60 -2.07
C GLU A 280 -15.32 7.33 -2.10
N SER A 281 -15.70 6.88 -3.29
CA SER A 281 -16.55 5.68 -3.44
C SER A 281 -15.79 4.35 -3.34
N ARG A 282 -14.47 4.33 -3.63
CA ARG A 282 -13.73 3.06 -3.80
C ARG A 282 -12.48 2.88 -2.97
N LEU A 283 -11.83 3.98 -2.57
CA LEU A 283 -10.48 3.99 -1.98
C LEU A 283 -10.42 4.63 -0.58
N GLY A 284 -11.57 4.86 0.05
CA GLY A 284 -11.63 5.17 1.49
C GLY A 284 -11.46 3.91 2.35
N PHE A 285 -11.01 4.08 3.60
CA PHE A 285 -10.87 2.98 4.56
C PHE A 285 -12.10 2.10 4.77
N PRO A 286 -13.36 2.59 4.73
CA PRO A 286 -14.52 1.71 4.79
C PRO A 286 -14.58 0.71 3.61
N ALA A 287 -14.31 1.16 2.38
CA ALA A 287 -14.26 0.29 1.21
C ALA A 287 -13.08 -0.69 1.30
N LEU A 288 -11.93 -0.22 1.78
CA LEU A 288 -10.76 -1.06 2.02
C LEU A 288 -11.03 -2.15 3.07
N ALA A 289 -11.72 -1.80 4.17
CA ALA A 289 -12.11 -2.72 5.23
C ALA A 289 -13.01 -3.84 4.71
N ALA A 290 -14.00 -3.51 3.86
CA ALA A 290 -14.85 -4.51 3.22
C ALA A 290 -14.03 -5.50 2.37
N ARG A 291 -13.12 -4.98 1.52
CA ARG A 291 -12.23 -5.83 0.71
C ARG A 291 -11.35 -6.72 1.59
N LEU A 292 -10.72 -6.17 2.64
CA LEU A 292 -9.92 -6.95 3.59
C LEU A 292 -10.75 -8.01 4.32
N ALA A 293 -12.01 -7.74 4.64
CA ALA A 293 -12.89 -8.74 5.24
C ALA A 293 -13.14 -9.92 4.29
N ASP A 294 -13.42 -9.66 3.01
CA ASP A 294 -13.60 -10.71 2.00
C ASP A 294 -12.33 -11.53 1.79
N GLU A 295 -11.20 -10.83 1.77
CA GLU A 295 -9.85 -11.37 1.67
C GLU A 295 -9.51 -12.32 2.85
N LEU A 296 -9.96 -11.96 4.06
CA LEU A 296 -9.85 -12.79 5.26
C LEU A 296 -10.84 -13.99 5.24
N ARG A 297 -12.04 -13.81 4.69
CA ARG A 297 -13.05 -14.88 4.58
C ARG A 297 -12.69 -15.92 3.53
N ARG A 298 -11.97 -15.55 2.46
CA ARG A 298 -11.63 -16.48 1.38
C ARG A 298 -10.97 -17.76 1.93
N PRO A 299 -11.40 -18.95 1.44
CA PRO A 299 -10.80 -20.24 1.81
C PRO A 299 -9.28 -20.23 1.78
N ARG A 300 -8.66 -20.96 2.70
CA ARG A 300 -7.21 -21.10 2.77
C ARG A 300 -6.78 -22.32 1.95
N PRO A 301 -5.69 -22.23 1.17
CA PRO A 301 -5.09 -23.42 0.61
C PRO A 301 -4.71 -24.38 1.73
N ALA A 302 -4.92 -25.68 1.53
CA ALA A 302 -4.47 -26.70 2.45
C ALA A 302 -2.96 -26.52 2.66
N ARG A 303 -2.53 -26.40 3.93
CA ARG A 303 -1.13 -26.19 4.25
C ARG A 303 -0.35 -27.36 3.66
N PRO A 304 0.63 -27.16 2.76
CA PRO A 304 1.48 -28.27 2.35
C PRO A 304 2.15 -28.80 3.62
N VAL A 305 1.83 -30.05 3.97
CA VAL A 305 2.48 -30.73 5.09
C VAL A 305 3.93 -30.87 4.67
N ALA A 306 4.81 -30.04 5.24
CA ALA A 306 6.24 -30.23 5.06
C ALA A 306 6.54 -31.68 5.48
N PRO A 307 7.11 -32.53 4.60
CA PRO A 307 7.47 -33.88 5.00
C PRO A 307 8.34 -33.76 6.24
N SER A 308 7.97 -34.48 7.30
CA SER A 308 8.78 -34.48 8.50
C SER A 308 10.21 -34.89 8.11
N ARG A 309 11.25 -34.36 8.76
CA ARG A 309 12.64 -34.78 8.49
C ARG A 309 12.76 -36.31 8.56
N TRP A 310 11.94 -36.95 9.40
CA TRP A 310 11.77 -38.39 9.52
C TRP A 310 11.10 -39.07 8.33
N ALA A 311 10.10 -38.44 7.69
CA ALA A 311 9.49 -38.93 6.46
C ALA A 311 10.46 -38.86 5.28
N TRP A 312 11.28 -37.80 5.21
CA TRP A 312 12.32 -37.65 4.19
C TRP A 312 13.48 -38.65 4.39
N LEU A 313 13.94 -38.84 5.64
CA LEU A 313 14.90 -39.89 6.01
C LEU A 313 14.36 -41.30 5.74
N ARG A 314 13.09 -41.57 6.04
CA ARG A 314 12.44 -42.86 5.69
C ARG A 314 12.33 -43.10 4.20
N ALA A 315 12.08 -42.05 3.40
CA ALA A 315 12.04 -42.16 1.95
C ALA A 315 13.42 -42.48 1.35
N LEU A 316 14.48 -41.86 1.88
CA LEU A 316 15.87 -42.18 1.51
C LEU A 316 16.29 -43.60 1.91
N LEU A 317 15.88 -44.07 3.10
CA LEU A 317 16.18 -45.43 3.56
C LEU A 317 15.38 -46.52 2.82
N LYS A 318 14.22 -46.19 2.26
CA LYS A 318 13.42 -47.13 1.44
C LYS A 318 13.85 -47.19 -0.03
N GLY A 319 14.61 -46.20 -0.52
CA GLY A 319 15.14 -46.17 -1.90
C GLY A 319 16.51 -46.81 -2.08
N GLY A 320 17.05 -47.47 -1.04
CA GLY A 320 18.43 -47.98 -0.99
C GLY A 320 18.62 -49.48 -1.19
N ASN A 321 17.58 -50.24 -1.56
CA ASN A 321 17.72 -51.64 -1.99
C ASN A 321 17.38 -51.74 -3.48
N ALA A 322 18.37 -51.44 -4.32
CA ALA A 322 18.54 -52.04 -5.63
C ALA A 322 19.70 -53.04 -5.52
#